data_AF-A0A317EP84-F1
#
_entry.id   AF-A0A317EP84-F1
#
_cell.length_a   1.000
_cell.length_b   1.000
_cell.length_c   1.000
_cell.angle_alpha   90.00
_cell.angle_beta   90.00
_cell.angle_gamma   90.00
#
_symmetry.space_group_name_H-M   'P 1'
#
loop_
_entity.id
_entity.type
_entity.pdbx_description
1 polymer ?
#
loop_
_entity_poly.entity_id
_entity_poly.type
_entity_poly.pdbx_seq_one_letter_code
_entity_poly.pdbx_strand_id
1 'polypeptide(L)'
;MIGEEDLKKLMHAKNEGFQSALYDRYSCQVYGCFSSFCKDKSMALELMKRVFEQAEMEVKTTGAVQGKLSIWLLRISRKISREYLLDFSIKKSIEERCPVQLILCEGFSPKEAAGLLGISLVEVIGKLRHHLRG
;
A
#
# COMPACT_ATOMS: atom_id res chain seq x y z
N MET A 1 -16.36 -23.84 -3.75
CA MET A 1 -15.26 -22.89 -3.51
C MET A 1 -14.01 -23.47 -4.17
N ILE A 2 -13.45 -22.82 -5.19
CA ILE A 2 -12.27 -23.32 -5.94
C ILE A 2 -11.06 -23.40 -4.99
N GLY A 3 -10.31 -24.51 -5.03
CA GLY A 3 -9.09 -24.70 -4.24
C GLY A 3 -7.99 -23.71 -4.62
N GLU A 4 -7.04 -23.43 -3.72
CA GLU A 4 -5.96 -22.46 -4.01
C GLU A 4 -5.13 -22.89 -5.24
N GLU A 5 -4.84 -24.19 -5.33
CA GLU A 5 -4.07 -24.75 -6.44
C GLU A 5 -4.83 -24.72 -7.78
N ASP A 6 -6.14 -24.94 -7.76
CA ASP A 6 -6.94 -24.83 -8.98
C ASP A 6 -7.08 -23.38 -9.44
N LEU A 7 -7.14 -22.43 -8.49
CA LEU A 7 -7.09 -21.01 -8.80
C LEU A 7 -5.75 -20.61 -9.43
N LYS A 8 -4.63 -21.13 -8.91
CA LYS A 8 -3.30 -20.94 -9.53
C LYS A 8 -3.26 -21.50 -10.95
N LYS A 9 -3.82 -22.68 -11.21
CA LYS A 9 -3.91 -23.25 -12.57
C LYS A 9 -4.70 -22.34 -13.52
N LEU A 10 -5.84 -21.79 -13.08
CA LEU A 10 -6.63 -20.84 -13.87
C LEU A 10 -5.85 -19.55 -14.17
N MET A 11 -5.09 -19.05 -13.20
CA MET A 11 -4.21 -17.89 -13.36
C MET A 11 -3.09 -18.18 -14.37
N HIS A 12 -2.45 -19.35 -14.29
CA HIS A 12 -1.43 -19.77 -15.26
C HIS A 12 -1.98 -19.95 -16.67
N ALA A 13 -3.20 -20.47 -16.80
CA ALA A 13 -3.90 -20.58 -18.08
C ALA A 13 -4.32 -19.21 -18.64
N LYS A 14 -4.11 -18.11 -17.90
CA LYS A 14 -4.55 -16.74 -18.22
C LYS A 14 -6.03 -16.66 -18.61
N ASN A 15 -6.84 -17.56 -18.05
CA ASN A 15 -8.26 -17.63 -18.36
C ASN A 15 -8.98 -16.47 -17.67
N GLU A 16 -9.76 -15.68 -18.41
CA GLU A 16 -10.41 -14.46 -17.91
C GLU A 16 -11.25 -14.68 -16.64
N GLY A 17 -11.74 -15.91 -16.40
CA GLY A 17 -12.54 -16.25 -15.22
C GLY A 17 -11.79 -16.28 -13.87
N PHE A 18 -10.46 -16.25 -13.84
CA PHE A 18 -9.73 -16.34 -12.56
C PHE A 18 -9.93 -15.11 -11.66
N GLN A 19 -10.22 -13.95 -12.26
CA GLN A 19 -10.35 -12.67 -11.56
C GLN A 19 -11.50 -12.69 -10.56
N SER A 20 -12.67 -13.16 -11.01
CA SER A 20 -13.85 -13.29 -10.13
C SER A 20 -13.55 -14.23 -8.97
N ALA A 21 -12.95 -15.39 -9.25
CA ALA A 21 -12.62 -16.36 -8.22
C ALA A 21 -11.57 -15.85 -7.21
N LEU A 22 -10.60 -15.04 -7.68
CA LEU A 22 -9.61 -14.39 -6.83
C LEU A 22 -10.26 -13.30 -5.96
N TYR A 23 -11.14 -12.49 -6.56
CA TYR A 23 -11.86 -11.43 -5.86
C TYR A 23 -12.81 -11.99 -4.80
N ASP A 24 -13.66 -12.96 -5.16
CA ASP A 24 -14.63 -13.59 -4.25
C ASP A 24 -13.94 -14.19 -3.02
N ARG A 25 -12.74 -14.74 -3.22
CA ARG A 25 -11.98 -15.40 -2.15
C ARG A 25 -11.20 -14.43 -1.25
N TYR A 26 -10.62 -13.37 -1.82
CA TYR A 26 -9.65 -12.54 -1.10
C TYR A 26 -10.08 -11.08 -0.89
N SER A 27 -11.20 -10.64 -1.45
CA SER A 27 -11.70 -9.26 -1.34
C SER A 27 -11.78 -8.77 0.11
N CYS A 28 -12.38 -9.56 1.01
CA CYS A 28 -12.48 -9.20 2.43
C CYS A 28 -11.11 -8.99 3.08
N GLN A 29 -10.14 -9.87 2.79
CA GLN A 29 -8.79 -9.79 3.35
C GLN A 29 -8.04 -8.56 2.82
N VAL A 30 -8.13 -8.31 1.51
CA VAL A 30 -7.47 -7.18 0.85
C VAL A 30 -8.11 -5.86 1.32
N TYR A 31 -9.44 -5.78 1.35
CA TYR A 31 -10.16 -4.62 1.88
C TYR A 31 -9.75 -4.30 3.32
N GLY A 32 -9.66 -5.33 4.17
CA GLY A 32 -9.25 -5.19 5.57
C GLY A 32 -7.87 -4.55 5.75
N CYS A 33 -6.97 -4.73 4.78
CA CYS A 33 -5.67 -4.07 4.79
C CYS A 33 -5.81 -2.54 4.70
N PHE A 34 -6.66 -2.06 3.80
CA PHE A 34 -6.86 -0.64 3.53
C PHE A 34 -7.79 0.05 4.51
N SER A 35 -8.86 -0.63 4.95
CA SER A 35 -9.82 -0.06 5.89
C SER A 35 -9.20 0.31 7.24
N SER A 36 -8.03 -0.26 7.57
CA SER A 36 -7.30 0.04 8.79
C SER A 36 -6.72 1.47 8.83
N PHE A 37 -6.42 2.07 7.67
CA PHE A 37 -5.76 3.39 7.59
C PHE A 37 -6.46 4.37 6.65
N CYS A 38 -7.31 3.92 5.74
CA CYS A 38 -8.16 4.79 4.94
C CYS A 38 -9.37 5.25 5.76
N LYS A 39 -9.47 6.55 6.05
CA LYS A 39 -10.66 7.12 6.71
C LYS A 39 -11.92 7.04 5.83
N ASP A 40 -11.74 7.15 4.51
CA ASP A 40 -12.82 7.03 3.54
C ASP A 40 -12.92 5.58 3.02
N LYS A 41 -14.12 5.00 3.17
CA LYS A 41 -14.44 3.66 2.68
C LYS A 41 -14.34 3.56 1.15
N SER A 42 -14.69 4.63 0.43
CA SER A 42 -14.61 4.68 -1.03
C SER A 42 -13.17 4.54 -1.50
N MET A 43 -12.24 5.21 -0.80
CA MET A 43 -10.80 5.10 -1.06
C MET A 43 -10.27 3.70 -0.77
N ALA A 44 -10.69 3.07 0.34
CA ALA A 44 -10.31 1.69 0.63
C ALA A 44 -10.78 0.71 -0.48
N LEU A 45 -11.98 0.92 -1.03
CA LEU A 45 -12.48 0.14 -2.17
C LEU A 45 -11.67 0.41 -3.45
N GLU A 46 -11.27 1.65 -3.72
CA GLU A 46 -10.42 1.99 -4.87
C GLU A 46 -9.05 1.30 -4.79
N LEU A 47 -8.38 1.37 -3.63
CA LEU A 47 -7.09 0.73 -3.42
C LEU A 47 -7.18 -0.79 -3.53
N MET A 48 -8.25 -1.39 -3.02
CA MET A 48 -8.53 -2.81 -3.21
C MET A 48 -8.66 -3.17 -4.69
N LYS A 49 -9.42 -2.40 -5.48
CA LYS A 49 -9.54 -2.63 -6.92
C LYS A 49 -8.19 -2.59 -7.62
N ARG A 50 -7.36 -1.59 -7.30
CA ARG A 50 -5.98 -1.50 -7.82
C ARG A 50 -5.13 -2.72 -7.48
N VAL A 51 -5.31 -3.35 -6.32
CA VAL A 51 -4.59 -4.60 -5.98
C VAL A 51 -4.95 -5.70 -6.95
N PHE A 52 -6.23 -5.90 -7.25
CA PHE A 52 -6.68 -6.96 -8.16
C PHE A 52 -6.28 -6.67 -9.62
N GLU A 53 -6.34 -5.42 -10.05
CA GLU A 53 -5.82 -4.99 -11.36
C GLU A 53 -4.30 -5.24 -11.48
N GLN A 54 -3.53 -4.87 -10.46
CA GLN A 54 -2.09 -5.12 -10.42
C GLN A 54 -1.76 -6.61 -10.38
N ALA A 55 -2.53 -7.41 -9.63
CA ALA A 55 -2.39 -8.85 -9.57
C ALA A 55 -2.65 -9.49 -10.95
N GLU A 56 -3.69 -9.05 -11.65
CA GLU A 56 -3.98 -9.49 -13.01
C GLU A 56 -2.84 -9.15 -13.97
N MET A 57 -2.33 -7.92 -13.93
CA MET A 57 -1.19 -7.50 -14.76
C MET A 57 0.06 -8.35 -14.46
N GLU A 58 0.40 -8.58 -13.19
CA GLU A 58 1.54 -9.43 -12.81
C GLU A 58 1.39 -10.85 -13.37
N VAL A 59 0.20 -11.44 -13.30
CA VAL A 59 -0.08 -12.77 -13.87
C VAL A 59 0.01 -12.77 -15.38
N LYS A 60 -0.53 -11.76 -16.06
CA LYS A 60 -0.46 -11.64 -17.52
C LYS A 60 0.99 -11.46 -18.01
N THR A 61 1.81 -10.71 -17.30
CA THR A 61 3.20 -10.41 -17.67
C THR A 61 4.15 -11.54 -17.30
N THR A 62 4.13 -11.99 -16.05
CA THR A 62 5.13 -12.94 -15.52
C THR A 62 4.67 -14.38 -15.62
N GLY A 63 3.36 -14.63 -15.69
CA GLY A 63 2.78 -15.98 -15.68
C GLY A 63 3.06 -16.76 -14.40
N ALA A 64 3.60 -16.14 -13.35
CA ALA A 64 4.08 -16.83 -12.16
C ALA A 64 3.49 -16.23 -10.88
N VAL A 65 2.72 -17.04 -10.15
CA VAL A 65 2.33 -16.75 -8.77
C VAL A 65 3.33 -17.44 -7.86
N GLN A 66 4.04 -16.65 -7.05
CA GLN A 66 5.00 -17.21 -6.09
C GLN A 66 4.34 -17.45 -4.73
N GLY A 67 4.44 -18.69 -4.23
CA GLY A 67 4.01 -19.05 -2.88
C GLY A 67 2.48 -19.06 -2.70
N LYS A 68 2.03 -18.71 -1.49
CA LYS A 68 0.59 -18.66 -1.16
C LYS A 68 -0.05 -17.42 -1.75
N LEU A 69 -1.24 -17.57 -2.35
CA LEU A 69 -1.96 -16.44 -2.98
C LEU A 69 -2.24 -15.30 -2.01
N SER A 70 -2.57 -15.61 -0.76
CA SER A 70 -2.80 -14.60 0.29
C SER A 70 -1.55 -13.76 0.59
N ILE A 71 -0.37 -14.39 0.62
CA ILE A 71 0.90 -13.70 0.87
C ILE A 71 1.27 -12.82 -0.33
N TRP A 72 1.08 -13.35 -1.53
CA TRP A 72 1.34 -12.61 -2.76
C TRP A 72 0.43 -11.37 -2.89
N LEU A 73 -0.88 -11.52 -2.66
CA LEU A 73 -1.81 -10.38 -2.64
C LEU A 73 -1.49 -9.37 -1.53
N LEU A 74 -1.05 -9.83 -0.36
CA LEU A 74 -0.61 -8.94 0.71
C LEU A 74 0.63 -8.13 0.32
N ARG A 75 1.56 -8.73 -0.45
CA ARG A 75 2.74 -8.03 -0.98
C ARG A 75 2.34 -6.90 -1.94
N ILE A 76 1.41 -7.18 -2.85
CA ILE A 76 0.85 -6.18 -3.77
C ILE A 76 0.13 -5.08 -2.98
N SER A 77 -0.71 -5.47 -2.02
CA SER A 77 -1.44 -4.54 -1.15
C SER A 77 -0.50 -3.59 -0.42
N ARG A 78 0.57 -4.09 0.19
CA ARG A 78 1.59 -3.28 0.86
C ARG A 78 2.30 -2.29 -0.07
N LYS A 79 2.62 -2.72 -1.29
CA LYS A 79 3.22 -1.84 -2.31
C LYS A 79 2.29 -0.66 -2.60
N ILE A 80 1.01 -0.95 -2.89
CA ILE A 80 -0.01 0.07 -3.17
C ILE A 80 -0.27 0.95 -1.94
N SER A 81 -0.31 0.39 -0.73
CA SER A 81 -0.42 1.18 0.50
C SER A 81 0.72 2.18 0.64
N ARG A 82 1.96 1.75 0.36
CA ARG A 82 3.13 2.62 0.44
C ARG A 82 3.06 3.76 -0.58
N GLU A 83 2.71 3.45 -1.82
CA GLU A 83 2.52 4.45 -2.88
C GLU A 83 1.43 5.46 -2.49
N TYR A 84 0.27 4.98 -2.04
CA TYR A 84 -0.83 5.82 -1.59
C TYR A 84 -0.43 6.72 -0.41
N LEU A 85 0.23 6.17 0.61
CA LEU A 85 0.64 6.94 1.79
C LEU A 85 1.71 7.98 1.46
N LEU A 86 2.62 7.68 0.51
CA LEU A 86 3.58 8.65 0.00
C LEU A 86 2.88 9.76 -0.78
N ASP A 87 1.99 9.44 -1.71
CA ASP A 87 1.23 10.42 -2.49
C ASP A 87 0.29 11.26 -1.62
N PHE A 88 -0.37 10.65 -0.64
CA PHE A 88 -1.19 11.36 0.34
C PHE A 88 -0.32 12.27 1.22
N SER A 89 0.90 11.84 1.52
CA SER A 89 1.88 12.64 2.25
C SER A 89 2.37 13.85 1.44
N ILE A 90 2.49 13.68 0.12
CA ILE A 90 2.90 14.75 -0.80
C ILE A 90 1.73 15.71 -1.11
N LYS A 91 0.48 15.22 -1.21
CA LYS A 91 -0.70 16.02 -1.58
C LYS A 91 -1.26 16.91 -0.47
N LYS A 92 -1.09 16.54 0.80
CA LYS A 92 -1.38 17.45 1.93
C LYS A 92 -0.18 18.41 1.99
N SER A 93 -0.37 19.66 1.57
CA SER A 93 0.68 20.61 1.20
C SER A 93 1.97 20.49 2.04
N ILE A 94 3.11 20.48 1.35
CA ILE A 94 4.45 20.65 1.95
C ILE A 94 4.51 21.92 2.82
N GLU A 95 3.65 22.91 2.53
CA GLU A 95 3.57 24.19 3.25
C GLU A 95 3.01 24.08 4.68
N GLU A 96 2.17 23.08 4.98
CA GLU A 96 1.56 22.92 6.33
C GLU A 96 2.25 21.86 7.20
N ARG A 97 3.19 21.10 6.64
CA ARG A 97 3.80 19.96 7.33
C ARG A 97 5.10 20.35 8.00
N CYS A 98 5.24 19.97 9.28
CA CYS A 98 6.49 20.11 10.02
C CYS A 98 7.16 18.74 10.25
N PRO A 99 8.48 18.71 10.49
CA PRO A 99 9.22 17.46 10.70
C PRO A 99 8.66 16.59 11.83
N VAL A 100 8.10 17.22 12.86
CA VAL A 100 7.51 16.53 14.02
C VAL A 100 6.32 15.66 13.60
N GLN A 101 5.42 16.19 12.77
CA GLN A 101 4.24 15.46 12.33
C GLN A 101 4.62 14.26 11.44
N LEU A 102 5.53 14.46 10.47
CA LEU A 102 5.99 13.40 9.58
C LEU A 102 6.60 12.23 10.36
N ILE A 103 7.37 12.53 11.41
CA ILE A 103 8.11 11.51 12.17
C ILE A 103 7.22 10.87 13.23
N LEU A 104 6.60 11.66 14.11
CA LEU A 104 5.88 11.14 15.28
C LEU A 104 4.48 10.62 14.95
N CYS A 105 3.80 11.23 13.97
CA CYS A 105 2.41 10.86 13.64
C CYS A 105 2.31 9.97 12.40
N GLU A 106 3.17 10.19 11.41
CA GLU A 106 3.07 9.52 10.10
C GLU A 106 4.13 8.43 9.90
N GLY A 107 5.08 8.29 10.84
CA GLY A 107 6.00 7.15 10.90
C GLY A 107 7.16 7.21 9.89
N PHE A 108 7.42 8.36 9.28
CA PHE A 108 8.59 8.54 8.42
C PHE A 108 9.88 8.59 9.24
N SER A 109 10.97 8.05 8.67
CA SER A 109 12.29 8.28 9.24
C SER A 109 12.69 9.76 9.11
N PRO A 110 13.58 10.28 9.97
CA PRO A 110 14.11 11.64 9.84
C PRO A 110 14.71 11.94 8.47
N LYS A 111 15.30 10.93 7.82
CA LYS A 111 15.88 11.04 6.48
C LYS A 111 14.81 11.16 5.40
N GLU A 112 13.74 10.37 5.51
CA GLU A 112 12.59 10.48 4.59
C GLU A 112 11.88 11.82 4.78
N ALA A 113 11.67 12.26 6.02
CA ALA A 113 11.08 13.56 6.32
C ALA A 113 11.91 14.73 5.75
N ALA A 114 13.24 14.66 5.83
CA ALA A 114 14.14 15.65 5.22
C ALA A 114 13.97 15.70 3.70
N GLY A 115 13.92 14.54 3.05
CA GLY A 115 13.68 14.44 1.60
C GLY A 115 12.31 14.98 1.19
N LEU A 116 11.27 14.72 1.99
CA LEU A 116 9.90 15.17 1.73
C LEU A 116 9.72 16.69 1.90
N LEU A 117 10.42 17.30 2.85
CA LEU A 117 10.30 18.72 3.17
C LEU A 117 11.31 19.61 2.42
N GLY A 118 12.25 19.02 1.66
CA GLY A 118 13.31 19.77 0.98
C GLY A 118 14.27 20.49 1.93
N ILE A 119 14.38 20.05 3.18
CA ILE A 119 15.28 20.62 4.20
C ILE A 119 16.36 19.63 4.63
N SER A 120 17.38 20.11 5.33
CA SER A 120 18.47 19.26 5.81
C SER A 120 18.03 18.32 6.94
N LEU A 121 18.68 17.15 7.03
CA LEU A 121 18.48 16.21 8.13
C LEU A 121 18.78 16.84 9.50
N VAL A 122 19.77 17.74 9.56
CA VAL A 122 20.14 18.46 10.78
C VAL A 122 18.99 19.33 11.26
N GLU A 123 18.32 20.02 10.34
CA GLU A 123 17.17 20.88 10.65
C GLU A 123 15.96 20.06 11.14
N VAL A 124 15.70 18.90 10.51
CA VAL A 124 14.69 17.95 10.96
C VAL A 124 14.95 17.49 12.40
N ILE A 125 16.18 17.06 12.70
CA ILE A 125 16.57 16.60 14.05
C ILE A 125 16.48 17.74 15.06
N GLY A 126 16.88 18.96 14.66
CA GLY A 126 16.78 20.16 15.51
C GLY A 126 15.34 20.46 15.91
N LYS A 127 14.42 20.49 14.93
CA LYS A 127 12.98 20.70 15.15
C LYS A 127 12.37 19.60 16.02
N LEU A 128 12.74 18.34 15.80
CA LEU A 128 12.28 17.21 16.61
C LEU A 128 12.76 17.29 18.06
N ARG A 129 14.04 17.61 18.28
CA ARG A 129 14.62 17.74 19.62
C ARG A 129 14.00 18.89 20.40
N HIS A 130 13.73 20.01 19.75
CA HIS A 130 13.04 21.14 20.37
C HIS A 130 11.63 20.75 20.82
N HIS A 131 10.89 20.00 20.00
CA HIS A 131 9.54 19.55 20.34
C HIS A 131 9.50 18.54 21.50
N LEU A 132 10.47 17.62 21.59
CA LEU A 132 10.52 16.62 22.67
C LEU A 132 11.04 17.17 24.02
N ARG A 133 11.55 18.41 24.03
CA ARG A 133 12.08 19.07 25.24
C ARG A 133 11.14 20.12 25.83
N GLY A 134 10.04 20.45 25.14
CA GLY A 134 8.97 21.31 25.63
C GLY A 134 7.84 20.48 26.21
#